data_AF-A0A957XQN5-F1
#
_entry.id   AF-A0A957XQN5-F1
#
_cell.length_a   1.000
_cell.length_b   1.000
_cell.length_c   1.000
_cell.angle_alpha   90.00
_cell.angle_beta   90.00
_cell.angle_gamma   90.00
#
_symmetry.space_group_name_H-M   'P 1'
#
loop_
_entity.id
_entity.type
_entity.pdbx_description
1 polymer ?
#
loop_
_entity_poly.entity_id
_entity_poly.type
_entity_poly.pdbx_seq_one_letter_code
_entity_poly.pdbx_strand_id
1 'polypeptide(L)'
;MTSSSVVTPERPAARGETTPVSQPTFDGQDLKVLVEAGYRWLERHREVVNALNVFPVPDGDTGINMVLTMRAAWTEIENSRETHAGRIAQAIAQGALMGARGNSGVILSQILRGMAFSLRDKAAITPRELAASLRTGSETAYKGVVKPVEGTILTVVREASDNAVRAAAVAQDFDFVFAHMVQSAGEAVEKTPSLLPVLAAAGVVDSGGKGLYYILEGMLRSLRGEEVHLPETPLLTEPKAVAVSVDPFNLPPVRYGFDIQFLLWGTDLDVEAVRQQITAMGDCPLVEGSSTLIKVHVHHFDPSVPLAYGVSQGFITDVVVENMDAMAAAGMAPDDVKDELAWGSGRAVQMEANSVHNVGVVVVAPGPGLEEVFLSLAMGPMAVVQGGQTMNPSTQDLLEAIESLATDEVILLPNNSNVILAAQQAHQLAAERMPSKRAEVVPSRTVPQGINAVLAIAVQDDLDQNVQKMTRALSDVVTGEVTIAVRDASFDGVDVKKDDAIGLLDDTLCARGDSPQEVLFALLEQMDALEAENITVYRGDQIDDATANALEQQLTAAYPDQRIEIIYGGQPHYHFIISTE
;
A
#
# COMPACT_ATOMS: atom_id res chain seq x y z
N MET A 1 53.52 57.40 26.67
CA MET A 1 52.45 58.00 25.84
C MET A 1 52.65 57.51 24.41
N THR A 2 51.54 57.23 23.72
CA THR A 2 51.39 56.58 22.39
C THR A 2 51.61 55.06 22.42
N SER A 3 50.84 54.21 21.74
CA SER A 3 49.50 54.23 21.14
C SER A 3 49.30 52.80 20.63
N SER A 4 48.26 52.08 21.05
CA SER A 4 47.92 50.79 20.46
C SER A 4 46.46 50.83 20.01
N SER A 5 46.30 50.77 18.71
CA SER A 5 45.05 50.78 17.95
C SER A 5 44.34 49.43 18.09
N VAL A 6 43.14 49.44 18.66
CA VAL A 6 42.23 48.30 18.66
C VAL A 6 41.44 48.31 17.37
N VAL A 7 41.69 47.33 16.50
CA VAL A 7 40.88 47.03 15.32
C VAL A 7 39.62 46.30 15.81
N THR A 8 38.45 46.88 15.55
CA THR A 8 37.15 46.23 15.73
C THR A 8 36.82 45.46 14.44
N PRO A 9 36.36 44.20 14.51
CA PRO A 9 35.95 43.47 13.31
C PRO A 9 34.58 43.97 12.85
N GLU A 10 34.48 44.38 11.58
CA GLU A 10 33.23 44.70 10.91
C GLU A 10 32.31 43.47 10.89
N ARG A 11 31.05 43.66 11.29
CA ARG A 11 29.98 42.68 11.08
C ARG A 11 29.72 42.55 9.57
N PRO A 12 29.64 41.33 9.01
CA PRO A 12 29.22 41.17 7.63
C PRO A 12 27.79 41.67 7.46
N ALA A 13 27.57 42.49 6.43
CA ALA A 13 26.29 43.05 6.06
C ALA A 13 25.23 41.96 5.89
N ALA A 14 24.03 42.22 6.43
CA ALA A 14 22.86 41.40 6.22
C ALA A 14 22.64 41.17 4.72
N ARG A 15 22.47 39.90 4.33
CA ARG A 15 22.00 39.54 2.99
C ARG A 15 20.69 40.27 2.76
N GLY A 16 20.64 41.08 1.70
CA GLY A 16 19.46 41.87 1.36
C GLY A 16 18.25 40.96 1.16
N GLU A 17 17.12 41.38 1.72
CA GLU A 17 15.80 40.92 1.35
C GLU A 17 15.61 41.18 -0.16
N THR A 18 15.77 40.14 -0.96
CA THR A 18 15.37 40.15 -2.36
C THR A 18 13.86 39.98 -2.39
N THR A 19 13.12 41.06 -2.63
CA THR A 19 11.72 40.98 -3.08
C THR A 19 11.64 39.96 -4.22
N PRO A 20 10.78 38.92 -4.16
CA PRO A 20 10.71 37.93 -5.23
C PRO A 20 10.28 38.63 -6.52
N VAL A 21 11.13 38.57 -7.55
CA VAL A 21 10.74 38.97 -8.90
C VAL A 21 9.74 37.92 -9.37
N SER A 22 8.49 38.30 -9.67
CA SER A 22 7.46 37.39 -10.19
C SER A 22 8.01 36.67 -11.43
N GLN A 23 8.24 35.37 -11.36
CA GLN A 23 8.67 34.60 -12.52
C GLN A 23 7.47 34.45 -13.48
N PRO A 24 7.59 34.88 -14.75
CA PRO A 24 6.46 34.87 -15.69
C PRO A 24 6.10 33.47 -16.19
N THR A 25 7.01 32.51 -16.06
CA THR A 25 6.84 31.12 -16.51
C THR A 25 7.62 30.18 -15.59
N PHE A 26 7.15 28.94 -15.47
CA PHE A 26 7.85 27.83 -14.82
C PHE A 26 8.30 26.78 -15.82
N ASP A 27 9.55 26.35 -15.73
CA ASP A 27 10.08 25.24 -16.51
C ASP A 27 9.95 23.90 -15.75
N GLY A 28 10.57 22.84 -16.26
CA GLY A 28 10.55 21.52 -15.64
C GLY A 28 11.26 21.45 -14.28
N GLN A 29 12.29 22.26 -14.05
CA GLN A 29 12.98 22.30 -12.77
C GLN A 29 12.15 23.05 -11.72
N ASP A 30 11.45 24.11 -12.12
CA ASP A 30 10.49 24.79 -11.23
C ASP A 30 9.35 23.84 -10.82
N LEU A 31 8.81 23.06 -11.76
CA LEU A 31 7.82 22.02 -11.46
C LEU A 31 8.35 20.97 -10.50
N LYS A 32 9.61 20.55 -10.65
CA LYS A 32 10.26 19.60 -9.74
C LYS A 32 10.28 20.14 -8.31
N VAL A 33 10.67 21.39 -8.11
CA VAL A 33 10.68 22.05 -6.78
C VAL A 33 9.28 22.08 -6.16
N LEU A 34 8.26 22.45 -6.94
CA LEU A 34 6.88 22.48 -6.46
C LEU A 34 6.38 21.08 -6.06
N VAL A 35 6.67 20.04 -6.85
CA VAL A 35 6.28 18.66 -6.52
C VAL A 35 6.98 18.14 -5.28
N GLU A 36 8.28 18.41 -5.12
CA GLU A 36 9.04 18.07 -3.91
C GLU A 36 8.38 18.68 -2.67
N ALA A 37 8.03 19.96 -2.75
CA ALA A 37 7.40 20.69 -1.67
C ALA A 37 6.01 20.14 -1.34
N GLY A 38 5.17 19.89 -2.35
CA GLY A 38 3.85 19.28 -2.15
C GLY A 38 3.93 17.89 -1.52
N TYR A 39 4.86 17.05 -2.00
CA TYR A 39 5.14 15.73 -1.42
C TYR A 39 5.56 15.82 0.05
N ARG A 40 6.56 16.63 0.38
CA ARG A 40 7.08 16.77 1.75
C ARG A 40 6.06 17.36 2.72
N TRP A 41 5.25 18.30 2.25
CA TRP A 41 4.19 18.88 3.08
C TRP A 41 3.09 17.88 3.39
N LEU A 42 2.71 17.05 2.42
CA LEU A 42 1.80 15.94 2.64
C LEU A 42 2.40 14.92 3.63
N GLU A 43 3.67 14.53 3.44
CA GLU A 43 4.37 13.60 4.34
C GLU A 43 4.38 14.10 5.78
N ARG A 44 4.63 15.40 6.00
CA ARG A 44 4.54 16.04 7.32
C ARG A 44 3.16 15.93 7.95
N HIS A 45 2.10 15.96 7.15
CA HIS A 45 0.71 15.92 7.62
C HIS A 45 0.06 14.55 7.46
N ARG A 46 0.85 13.50 7.17
CA ARG A 46 0.37 12.13 6.95
C ARG A 46 -0.57 11.67 8.07
N GLU A 47 -0.17 11.83 9.32
CA GLU A 47 -0.97 11.43 10.48
C GLU A 47 -2.28 12.20 10.61
N VAL A 48 -2.28 13.49 10.24
CA VAL A 48 -3.51 14.30 10.24
C VAL A 48 -4.48 13.78 9.19
N VAL A 49 -3.98 13.44 7.99
CA VAL A 49 -4.80 12.87 6.92
C VAL A 49 -5.33 11.49 7.29
N ASN A 50 -4.49 10.64 7.87
CA ASN A 50 -4.87 9.31 8.38
C ASN A 50 -5.98 9.41 9.43
N ALA A 51 -5.84 10.33 10.40
CA ALA A 51 -6.82 10.54 11.46
C ALA A 51 -8.20 10.99 10.96
N LEU A 52 -8.29 11.50 9.73
CA LEU A 52 -9.57 11.88 9.11
C LEU A 52 -10.27 10.71 8.41
N ASN A 53 -9.60 9.59 8.13
CA ASN A 53 -10.19 8.50 7.34
C ASN A 53 -11.26 7.71 8.12
N VAL A 54 -12.54 8.05 7.94
CA VAL A 54 -13.69 7.51 8.70
C VAL A 54 -14.52 6.48 7.93
N PHE A 55 -14.21 6.19 6.66
CA PHE A 55 -15.14 5.49 5.77
C PHE A 55 -14.48 4.39 4.93
N PRO A 56 -15.11 3.20 4.78
CA PRO A 56 -16.08 2.57 5.69
C PRO A 56 -15.40 1.97 6.95
N VAL A 57 -14.11 1.67 6.85
CA VAL A 57 -13.26 1.21 7.94
C VAL A 57 -12.28 2.34 8.29
N PRO A 58 -12.18 2.75 9.56
CA PRO A 58 -11.19 3.73 9.99
C PRO A 58 -9.80 3.09 10.08
N ASP A 59 -9.28 2.59 8.97
CA ASP A 59 -7.98 1.93 8.87
C ASP A 59 -6.79 2.89 8.97
N GLY A 60 -7.05 4.20 8.88
CA GLY A 60 -6.05 5.25 8.98
C GLY A 60 -4.98 5.20 7.89
N ASP A 61 -5.30 4.74 6.68
CA ASP A 61 -4.29 4.51 5.64
C ASP A 61 -4.21 5.60 4.55
N THR A 62 -5.21 6.50 4.48
CA THR A 62 -5.37 7.42 3.34
C THR A 62 -4.13 8.30 3.12
N GLY A 63 -3.56 8.85 4.19
CA GLY A 63 -2.35 9.65 4.13
C GLY A 63 -1.13 8.84 3.71
N ILE A 64 -0.99 7.60 4.19
CA ILE A 64 0.08 6.68 3.76
C ILE A 64 -0.02 6.43 2.26
N ASN A 65 -1.20 6.06 1.75
CA ASN A 65 -1.45 5.79 0.33
C ASN A 65 -1.14 6.99 -0.56
N MET A 66 -1.56 8.19 -0.17
CA MET A 66 -1.25 9.41 -0.93
C MET A 66 0.24 9.79 -0.88
N VAL A 67 0.91 9.62 0.27
CA VAL A 67 2.35 9.85 0.42
C VAL A 67 3.15 8.89 -0.45
N LEU A 68 2.83 7.60 -0.44
CA LEU A 68 3.50 6.60 -1.29
C LEU A 68 3.31 6.91 -2.77
N THR A 69 2.11 7.32 -3.17
CA THR A 69 1.82 7.75 -4.55
C THR A 69 2.68 8.95 -4.96
N MET A 70 2.75 9.99 -4.10
CA MET A 70 3.57 11.19 -4.37
C MET A 70 5.07 10.89 -4.31
N ARG A 71 5.50 9.97 -3.45
CA ARG A 71 6.90 9.52 -3.37
C ARG A 71 7.30 8.85 -4.68
N ALA A 72 6.48 7.94 -5.21
CA ALA A 72 6.75 7.31 -6.51
C ALA A 72 6.84 8.35 -7.64
N ALA A 73 5.95 9.35 -7.63
CA ALA A 73 5.99 10.47 -8.57
C ALA A 73 7.28 11.31 -8.45
N TRP A 74 7.76 11.54 -7.21
CA TRP A 74 8.99 12.26 -6.92
C TRP A 74 10.24 11.47 -7.34
N THR A 75 10.33 10.19 -6.97
CA THR A 75 11.46 9.31 -7.29
C THR A 75 11.71 9.24 -8.79
N GLU A 76 10.65 9.25 -9.60
CA GLU A 76 10.74 9.28 -11.07
C GLU A 76 11.46 10.53 -11.62
N ILE A 77 11.45 11.65 -10.88
CA ILE A 77 12.01 12.94 -11.36
C ILE A 77 13.16 13.51 -10.52
N GLU A 78 13.44 12.98 -9.33
CA GLU A 78 14.34 13.63 -8.36
C GLU A 78 15.74 13.91 -8.94
N ASN A 79 16.28 12.93 -9.67
CA ASN A 79 17.60 12.97 -10.31
C ASN A 79 17.56 13.53 -11.74
N SER A 80 16.36 13.88 -12.24
CA SER A 80 16.19 14.41 -13.59
C SER A 80 16.72 15.85 -13.71
N ARG A 81 17.44 16.08 -14.81
CA ARG A 81 17.95 17.40 -15.24
C ARG A 81 17.12 18.00 -16.38
N GLU A 82 15.98 17.38 -16.71
CA GLU A 82 15.10 17.84 -17.78
C GLU A 82 14.47 19.20 -17.43
N THR A 83 14.50 20.14 -18.37
CA THR A 83 13.94 21.49 -18.20
C THR A 83 12.60 21.67 -18.90
N HIS A 84 12.18 20.72 -19.74
CA HIS A 84 10.89 20.80 -20.41
C HIS A 84 9.74 20.43 -19.46
N ALA A 85 8.91 21.40 -19.08
CA ALA A 85 7.82 21.25 -18.14
C ALA A 85 6.88 20.07 -18.49
N GLY A 86 6.51 19.92 -19.76
CA GLY A 86 5.68 18.81 -20.22
C GLY A 86 6.29 17.42 -20.03
N ARG A 87 7.61 17.28 -20.16
CA ARG A 87 8.30 15.98 -19.98
C ARG A 87 8.43 15.62 -18.51
N ILE A 88 8.72 16.60 -17.65
CA ILE A 88 8.67 16.43 -16.20
C ILE A 88 7.27 16.08 -15.73
N ALA A 89 6.23 16.78 -16.22
CA ALA A 89 4.84 16.48 -15.88
C ALA A 89 4.43 15.06 -16.28
N GLN A 90 4.86 14.58 -17.46
CA GLN A 90 4.65 13.19 -17.89
C GLN A 90 5.35 12.18 -16.98
N ALA A 91 6.60 12.45 -16.60
CA ALA A 91 7.34 11.61 -15.66
C ALA A 91 6.67 11.55 -14.28
N ILE A 92 6.26 12.70 -13.73
CA ILE A 92 5.47 12.77 -12.47
C ILE A 92 4.21 11.91 -12.57
N ALA A 93 3.43 12.09 -13.65
CA ALA A 93 2.20 11.34 -13.85
C ALA A 93 2.48 9.85 -13.97
N GLN A 94 3.54 9.45 -14.68
CA GLN A 94 3.94 8.05 -14.83
C GLN A 94 4.32 7.42 -13.49
N GLY A 95 5.18 8.08 -12.70
CA GLY A 95 5.58 7.59 -11.37
C GLY A 95 4.38 7.48 -10.43
N ALA A 96 3.50 8.50 -10.42
CA ALA A 96 2.25 8.47 -9.65
C ALA A 96 1.32 7.33 -10.11
N LEU A 97 1.21 7.08 -11.42
CA LEU A 97 0.36 6.05 -12.01
C LEU A 97 0.83 4.65 -11.60
N MET A 98 2.14 4.39 -11.64
CA MET A 98 2.73 3.10 -11.26
C MET A 98 2.63 2.88 -9.74
N GLY A 99 2.98 3.90 -8.95
CA GLY A 99 2.98 3.84 -7.49
C GLY A 99 1.62 4.10 -6.84
N ALA A 100 0.55 4.26 -7.61
CA ALA A 100 -0.79 4.53 -7.09
C ALA A 100 -1.28 3.38 -6.21
N ARG A 101 -1.69 3.73 -4.98
CA ARG A 101 -2.22 2.81 -3.96
C ARG A 101 -3.48 3.40 -3.32
N GLY A 102 -4.43 2.54 -2.98
CA GLY A 102 -5.70 2.95 -2.38
C GLY A 102 -6.54 3.88 -3.27
N ASN A 103 -7.77 4.14 -2.86
CA ASN A 103 -8.68 4.95 -3.66
C ASN A 103 -8.17 6.40 -3.84
N SER A 104 -7.70 7.03 -2.76
CA SER A 104 -7.20 8.41 -2.79
C SER A 104 -5.91 8.56 -3.60
N GLY A 105 -4.99 7.58 -3.54
CA GLY A 105 -3.75 7.60 -4.34
C GLY A 105 -4.02 7.38 -5.83
N VAL A 106 -4.91 6.46 -6.18
CA VAL A 106 -5.34 6.26 -7.58
C VAL A 106 -6.00 7.52 -8.14
N ILE A 107 -6.93 8.15 -7.40
CA ILE A 107 -7.56 9.40 -7.85
C ILE A 107 -6.52 10.52 -8.03
N LEU A 108 -5.58 10.67 -7.08
CA LEU A 108 -4.49 11.62 -7.20
C LEU A 108 -3.64 11.37 -8.46
N SER A 109 -3.34 10.12 -8.78
CA SER A 109 -2.61 9.77 -10.01
C SER A 109 -3.37 10.19 -11.28
N GLN A 110 -4.71 10.10 -11.29
CA GLN A 110 -5.53 10.55 -12.42
C GLN A 110 -5.55 12.08 -12.55
N ILE A 111 -5.53 12.82 -11.43
CA ILE A 111 -5.38 14.28 -11.45
C ILE A 111 -4.05 14.65 -12.13
N LEU A 112 -2.95 14.04 -11.69
CA LEU A 112 -1.62 14.27 -12.24
C LEU A 112 -1.52 13.86 -13.73
N ARG A 113 -2.14 12.73 -14.11
CA ARG A 113 -2.23 12.28 -15.51
C ARG A 113 -2.94 13.30 -16.40
N GLY A 114 -4.07 13.84 -15.95
CA GLY A 114 -4.81 14.87 -16.68
C GLY A 114 -4.02 16.18 -16.81
N MET A 115 -3.33 16.59 -15.75
CA MET A 115 -2.41 17.74 -15.79
C MET A 115 -1.28 17.52 -16.82
N ALA A 116 -0.60 16.37 -16.76
CA ALA A 116 0.47 16.02 -17.68
C ALA A 116 0.02 15.99 -19.14
N PHE A 117 -1.17 15.44 -19.41
CA PHE A 117 -1.75 15.43 -20.75
C PHE A 117 -1.94 16.85 -21.32
N SER A 118 -2.37 17.80 -20.47
CA SER A 118 -2.53 19.20 -20.85
C SER A 118 -1.19 19.93 -21.06
N LEU A 119 -0.12 19.48 -20.39
CA LEU A 119 1.20 20.14 -20.41
C LEU A 119 2.20 19.51 -21.39
N ARG A 120 1.90 18.35 -21.99
CA ARG A 120 2.84 17.52 -22.78
C ARG A 120 3.76 18.26 -23.76
N ASP A 121 3.24 19.29 -24.44
CA ASP A 121 3.94 20.01 -25.51
C ASP A 121 4.51 21.37 -25.03
N LYS A 122 4.54 21.62 -23.72
CA LYS A 122 4.92 22.89 -23.10
C LYS A 122 6.33 22.81 -22.50
N ALA A 123 7.28 23.55 -23.08
CA ALA A 123 8.64 23.63 -22.53
C ALA A 123 8.69 24.39 -21.20
N ALA A 124 7.90 25.46 -21.09
CA ALA A 124 7.63 26.19 -19.87
C ALA A 124 6.13 26.51 -19.83
N ILE A 125 5.59 26.76 -18.64
CA ILE A 125 4.16 26.99 -18.40
C ILE A 125 3.92 28.36 -17.80
N THR A 126 2.79 28.96 -18.14
CA THR A 126 2.25 30.18 -17.54
C THR A 126 1.25 29.86 -16.43
N PRO A 127 0.86 30.83 -15.57
CA PRO A 127 -0.19 30.63 -14.57
C PRO A 127 -1.53 30.19 -15.18
N ARG A 128 -1.86 30.66 -16.40
CA ARG A 128 -3.06 30.22 -17.13
C ARG A 128 -2.98 28.75 -17.56
N GLU A 129 -1.81 28.30 -18.00
CA GLU A 129 -1.60 26.91 -18.41
C GLU A 129 -1.59 25.96 -17.21
N LEU A 130 -1.05 26.39 -16.07
CA LEU A 130 -1.18 25.66 -14.80
C LEU A 130 -2.65 25.51 -14.37
N ALA A 131 -3.42 26.59 -14.39
CA ALA A 131 -4.84 26.53 -14.04
C ALA A 131 -5.64 25.63 -15.00
N ALA A 132 -5.35 25.70 -16.30
CA ALA A 132 -5.99 24.85 -17.31
C ALA A 132 -5.60 23.37 -17.15
N SER A 133 -4.35 23.08 -16.79
CA SER A 133 -3.90 21.71 -16.55
C SER A 133 -4.57 21.12 -15.32
N LEU A 134 -4.72 21.88 -14.23
CA LEU A 134 -5.44 21.40 -13.03
C LEU A 134 -6.91 21.12 -13.33
N ARG A 135 -7.57 21.95 -14.15
CA ARG A 135 -8.95 21.67 -14.59
C ARG A 135 -9.03 20.38 -15.41
N THR A 136 -8.07 20.15 -16.31
CA THR A 136 -7.97 18.90 -17.07
C THR A 136 -7.69 17.69 -16.17
N GLY A 137 -6.90 17.89 -15.10
CA GLY A 137 -6.67 16.93 -14.03
C GLY A 137 -7.97 16.55 -13.31
N SER A 138 -8.74 17.55 -12.88
CA SER A 138 -10.07 17.35 -12.30
C SER A 138 -10.98 16.55 -13.22
N GLU A 139 -11.14 16.97 -14.48
CA GLU A 139 -11.99 16.27 -15.47
C GLU A 139 -11.56 14.81 -15.71
N THR A 140 -10.25 14.55 -15.74
CA THR A 140 -9.69 13.19 -15.88
C THR A 140 -10.01 12.34 -14.66
N ALA A 141 -9.86 12.89 -13.45
CA ALA A 141 -10.17 12.18 -12.21
C ALA A 141 -11.66 11.79 -12.10
N TYR A 142 -12.59 12.69 -12.45
CA TYR A 142 -14.02 12.37 -12.48
C TYR A 142 -14.35 11.26 -13.49
N LYS A 143 -13.70 11.25 -14.66
CA LYS A 143 -13.90 10.21 -15.67
C LYS A 143 -13.28 8.86 -15.29
N GLY A 144 -12.21 8.88 -14.51
CA GLY A 144 -11.50 7.69 -14.06
C GLY A 144 -12.19 6.93 -12.93
N VAL A 145 -13.21 7.52 -12.29
CA VAL A 145 -13.98 6.89 -11.21
C VAL A 145 -15.36 6.48 -11.73
N VAL A 146 -15.71 5.20 -11.56
CA VAL A 146 -16.99 4.63 -12.08
C VAL A 146 -18.22 5.31 -11.47
N LYS A 147 -18.17 5.63 -10.17
CA LYS A 147 -19.24 6.32 -9.43
C LYS A 147 -18.63 7.49 -8.67
N PRO A 148 -18.44 8.67 -9.30
CA PRO A 148 -17.86 9.82 -8.62
C PRO A 148 -18.81 10.33 -7.53
N VAL A 149 -18.26 10.66 -6.36
CA VAL A 149 -19.01 11.09 -5.18
C VAL A 149 -18.58 12.50 -4.79
N GLU A 150 -19.54 13.42 -4.63
CA GLU A 150 -19.30 14.76 -4.11
C GLU A 150 -19.04 14.71 -2.60
N GLY A 151 -18.31 15.71 -2.09
CA GLY A 151 -17.80 15.72 -0.73
C GLY A 151 -16.51 14.91 -0.57
N THR A 152 -15.83 14.58 -1.67
CA THR A 152 -14.53 13.87 -1.67
C THR A 152 -13.42 14.74 -2.28
N ILE A 153 -12.21 14.19 -2.42
CA ILE A 153 -11.09 14.77 -3.18
C ILE A 153 -11.50 15.32 -4.55
N LEU A 154 -12.51 14.71 -5.19
CA LEU A 154 -13.07 15.16 -6.48
C LEU A 154 -13.72 16.55 -6.38
N THR A 155 -14.44 16.84 -5.30
CA THR A 155 -15.03 18.18 -5.07
C THR A 155 -13.93 19.21 -4.86
N VAL A 156 -12.90 18.85 -4.06
CA VAL A 156 -11.79 19.75 -3.73
C VAL A 156 -10.99 20.13 -4.97
N VAL A 157 -10.60 19.15 -5.80
CA VAL A 157 -9.85 19.44 -7.03
C VAL A 157 -10.68 20.27 -8.02
N ARG A 158 -11.99 20.02 -8.13
CA ARG A 158 -12.88 20.81 -8.99
C ARG A 158 -12.92 22.27 -8.54
N GLU A 159 -13.28 22.53 -7.28
CA GLU A 159 -13.39 23.90 -6.76
C GLU A 159 -12.04 24.64 -6.84
N ALA A 160 -10.94 23.97 -6.48
CA ALA A 160 -9.59 24.53 -6.61
C ALA A 160 -9.26 24.88 -8.08
N SER A 161 -9.57 24.00 -9.02
CA SER A 161 -9.31 24.23 -10.45
C SER A 161 -10.15 25.36 -11.05
N ASP A 162 -11.43 25.44 -10.70
CA ASP A 162 -12.31 26.53 -11.15
C ASP A 162 -11.85 27.88 -10.62
N ASN A 163 -11.39 27.90 -9.36
CA ASN A 163 -10.84 29.10 -8.76
C ASN A 163 -9.52 29.51 -9.41
N ALA A 164 -8.59 28.57 -9.61
CA ALA A 164 -7.32 28.81 -10.30
C ALA A 164 -7.55 29.43 -11.70
N VAL A 165 -8.54 28.94 -12.45
CA VAL A 165 -8.90 29.48 -13.77
C VAL A 165 -9.41 30.92 -13.66
N ARG A 166 -10.26 31.22 -12.68
CA ARG A 166 -10.76 32.59 -12.44
C ARG A 166 -9.62 33.52 -12.03
N ALA A 167 -8.74 33.09 -11.13
CA ALA A 167 -7.59 33.86 -10.67
C ALA A 167 -6.63 34.16 -11.83
N ALA A 168 -6.33 33.17 -12.67
CA ALA A 168 -5.46 33.34 -13.83
C ALA A 168 -6.06 34.25 -14.91
N ALA A 169 -7.40 34.45 -14.92
CA ALA A 169 -8.04 35.45 -15.78
C ALA A 169 -7.83 36.89 -15.28
N VAL A 170 -7.58 37.07 -13.98
CA VAL A 170 -7.35 38.38 -13.34
C VAL A 170 -5.87 38.76 -13.37
N ALA A 171 -4.97 37.85 -13.01
CA ALA A 171 -3.53 38.10 -12.97
C ALA A 171 -2.72 36.94 -13.54
N GLN A 172 -1.66 37.26 -14.30
CA GLN A 172 -0.65 36.29 -14.75
C GLN A 172 0.49 36.22 -13.75
N ASP A 173 0.15 35.87 -12.50
CA ASP A 173 1.09 35.78 -11.39
C ASP A 173 0.88 34.44 -10.66
N PHE A 174 1.96 33.67 -10.47
CA PHE A 174 1.86 32.35 -9.86
C PHE A 174 1.46 32.43 -8.39
N ASP A 175 1.97 33.39 -7.61
CA ASP A 175 1.62 33.51 -6.19
C ASP A 175 0.13 33.79 -6.04
N PHE A 176 -0.40 34.74 -6.83
CA PHE A 176 -1.81 35.08 -6.85
C PHE A 176 -2.70 33.88 -7.23
N VAL A 177 -2.32 33.12 -8.27
CA VAL A 177 -3.10 31.94 -8.70
C VAL A 177 -3.03 30.81 -7.66
N PHE A 178 -1.85 30.51 -7.12
CA PHE A 178 -1.70 29.49 -6.08
C PHE A 178 -2.43 29.86 -4.80
N ALA A 179 -2.35 31.13 -4.35
CA ALA A 179 -3.02 31.59 -3.14
C ALA A 179 -4.54 31.38 -3.21
N HIS A 180 -5.16 31.77 -4.33
CA HIS A 180 -6.59 31.60 -4.53
C HIS A 180 -7.01 30.13 -4.76
N MET A 181 -6.16 29.35 -5.42
CA MET A 181 -6.36 27.90 -5.57
C MET A 181 -6.35 27.18 -4.22
N VAL A 182 -5.34 27.43 -3.38
CA VAL A 182 -5.20 26.83 -2.04
C VAL A 182 -6.31 27.27 -1.11
N GLN A 183 -6.67 28.56 -1.12
CA GLN A 183 -7.80 29.06 -0.36
C GLN A 183 -9.09 28.32 -0.74
N SER A 184 -9.38 28.20 -2.04
CA SER A 184 -10.58 27.51 -2.51
C SER A 184 -10.57 26.01 -2.18
N ALA A 185 -9.40 25.37 -2.21
CA ALA A 185 -9.25 23.98 -1.79
C ALA A 185 -9.58 23.82 -0.29
N GLY A 186 -9.09 24.72 0.56
CA GLY A 186 -9.40 24.74 1.99
C GLY A 186 -10.89 24.92 2.27
N GLU A 187 -11.52 25.90 1.62
CA GLU A 187 -12.97 26.14 1.72
C GLU A 187 -13.78 24.93 1.23
N ALA A 188 -13.33 24.26 0.16
CA ALA A 188 -14.00 23.05 -0.35
C ALA A 188 -13.89 21.88 0.64
N VAL A 189 -12.71 21.69 1.26
CA VAL A 189 -12.51 20.69 2.32
C VAL A 189 -13.47 20.92 3.48
N GLU A 190 -13.62 22.15 3.95
CA GLU A 190 -14.56 22.50 5.04
C GLU A 190 -16.03 22.25 4.67
N LYS A 191 -16.39 22.31 3.39
CA LYS A 191 -17.74 22.01 2.90
C LYS A 191 -18.02 20.51 2.75
N THR A 192 -17.00 19.65 2.71
CA THR A 192 -17.20 18.20 2.48
C THR A 192 -18.23 17.55 3.41
N PRO A 193 -18.34 17.89 4.72
CA PRO A 193 -19.36 17.30 5.59
C PRO A 193 -20.80 17.69 5.18
N SER A 194 -20.98 18.88 4.58
CA SER A 194 -22.31 19.31 4.09
C SER A 194 -22.75 18.58 2.82
N LEU A 195 -21.81 17.93 2.13
CA LEU A 195 -22.04 17.24 0.86
C LEU A 195 -22.15 15.73 1.03
N LEU A 196 -21.46 15.16 2.03
CA LEU A 196 -21.41 13.73 2.26
C LEU A 196 -21.85 13.40 3.70
N PRO A 197 -23.04 12.79 3.89
CA PRO A 197 -23.63 12.57 5.22
C PRO A 197 -22.75 11.83 6.22
N VAL A 198 -21.94 10.87 5.76
CA VAL A 198 -21.05 10.12 6.66
C VAL A 198 -19.99 11.01 7.30
N LEU A 199 -19.45 11.97 6.56
CA LEU A 199 -18.47 12.92 7.09
C LEU A 199 -19.10 13.82 8.15
N ALA A 200 -20.35 14.27 7.93
CA ALA A 200 -21.10 15.02 8.93
C ALA A 200 -21.39 14.22 10.21
N ALA A 201 -21.79 12.95 10.07
CA ALA A 201 -22.04 12.07 11.22
C ALA A 201 -20.78 11.88 12.07
N ALA A 202 -19.63 11.69 11.42
CA ALA A 202 -18.35 11.51 12.11
C ALA A 202 -17.68 12.84 12.54
N GLY A 203 -18.23 14.00 12.16
CA GLY A 203 -17.70 15.31 12.52
C GLY A 203 -16.32 15.62 11.93
N VAL A 204 -15.95 14.98 10.81
CA VAL A 204 -14.66 15.15 10.13
C VAL A 204 -14.85 15.65 8.70
N VAL A 205 -13.77 16.15 8.10
CA VAL A 205 -13.71 16.47 6.66
C VAL A 205 -13.14 15.29 5.87
N ASP A 206 -13.28 15.32 4.54
CA ASP A 206 -12.71 14.31 3.66
C ASP A 206 -11.18 14.22 3.76
N SER A 207 -10.67 13.01 4.02
CA SER A 207 -9.23 12.75 4.18
C SER A 207 -8.47 12.98 2.87
N GLY A 208 -8.97 12.45 1.75
CA GLY A 208 -8.33 12.62 0.43
C GLY A 208 -8.27 14.08 0.00
N GLY A 209 -9.36 14.82 0.19
CA GLY A 209 -9.46 16.26 -0.07
C GLY A 209 -8.52 17.07 0.81
N LYS A 210 -8.40 16.73 2.11
CA LYS A 210 -7.42 17.35 3.00
C LYS A 210 -5.98 17.05 2.58
N GLY A 211 -5.70 15.82 2.13
CA GLY A 211 -4.40 15.45 1.55
C GLY A 211 -4.06 16.29 0.33
N LEU A 212 -5.00 16.46 -0.61
CA LEU A 212 -4.80 17.31 -1.78
C LEU A 212 -4.57 18.78 -1.39
N TYR A 213 -5.34 19.30 -0.41
CA TYR A 213 -5.12 20.64 0.14
C TYR A 213 -3.68 20.81 0.63
N TYR A 214 -3.13 19.84 1.38
CA TYR A 214 -1.75 19.90 1.85
C TYR A 214 -0.74 19.88 0.68
N ILE A 215 -0.95 19.07 -0.36
CA ILE A 215 -0.07 19.10 -1.55
C ILE A 215 -0.03 20.51 -2.15
N LEU A 216 -1.19 21.14 -2.35
CA LEU A 216 -1.29 22.48 -2.93
C LEU A 216 -0.72 23.57 -2.00
N GLU A 217 -0.94 23.44 -0.69
CA GLU A 217 -0.38 24.34 0.32
C GLU A 217 1.16 24.26 0.33
N GLY A 218 1.73 23.06 0.27
CA GLY A 218 3.18 22.85 0.20
C GLY A 218 3.80 23.54 -1.02
N MET A 219 3.16 23.44 -2.18
CA MET A 219 3.57 24.13 -3.41
C MET A 219 3.57 25.66 -3.23
N LEU A 220 2.50 26.23 -2.65
CA LEU A 220 2.41 27.67 -2.40
C LEU A 220 3.47 28.15 -1.39
N ARG A 221 3.71 27.39 -0.32
CA ARG A 221 4.74 27.71 0.67
C ARG A 221 6.12 27.77 0.02
N SER A 222 6.45 26.78 -0.81
CA SER A 222 7.72 26.77 -1.54
C SER A 222 7.86 27.98 -2.47
N LEU A 223 6.80 28.33 -3.18
CA LEU A 223 6.78 29.52 -4.04
C LEU A 223 7.09 30.82 -3.27
N ARG A 224 6.65 30.91 -2.01
CA ARG A 224 6.89 32.04 -1.12
C ARG A 224 8.24 31.98 -0.39
N GLY A 225 9.02 30.92 -0.58
CA GLY A 225 10.24 30.66 0.19
C GLY A 225 9.97 30.34 1.67
N GLU A 226 8.75 29.94 2.01
CA GLU A 226 8.39 29.46 3.33
C GLU A 226 8.94 28.04 3.55
N GLU A 227 9.21 27.70 4.79
CA GLU A 227 9.78 26.40 5.15
C GLU A 227 8.72 25.29 4.96
N VAL A 228 8.97 24.43 3.97
CA VAL A 228 8.19 23.20 3.71
C VAL A 228 8.90 21.97 4.29
N HIS A 229 10.11 22.18 4.80
CA HIS A 229 10.92 21.12 5.37
C HIS A 229 10.30 20.61 6.67
N LEU A 230 10.22 19.30 6.79
CA LEU A 230 10.45 18.68 8.09
C LEU A 230 11.81 19.22 8.56
N PRO A 231 12.03 19.67 9.82
CA PRO A 231 13.40 19.66 10.33
C PRO A 231 13.96 18.32 9.91
N GLU A 232 15.14 18.26 9.28
CA GLU A 232 15.71 16.97 8.89
C GLU A 232 15.46 16.03 10.06
N THR A 233 14.44 15.17 9.91
CA THR A 233 14.50 13.86 10.49
C THR A 233 15.81 13.46 9.88
N PRO A 234 16.88 13.28 10.68
CA PRO A 234 18.10 12.77 10.10
C PRO A 234 17.59 11.65 9.23
N LEU A 235 18.02 11.62 7.96
CA LEU A 235 17.80 10.48 7.09
C LEU A 235 17.70 9.29 8.05
N LEU A 236 16.67 8.48 7.94
CA LEU A 236 16.92 7.09 8.26
C LEU A 236 18.03 6.71 7.28
N THR A 237 19.28 7.09 7.61
CA THR A 237 20.43 6.26 7.50
C THR A 237 19.86 4.95 7.93
N GLU A 238 19.90 3.97 7.02
CA GLU A 238 20.06 2.57 7.38
C GLU A 238 20.49 2.52 8.83
N PRO A 239 19.65 1.94 9.71
CA PRO A 239 19.66 2.19 11.15
C PRO A 239 21.09 2.43 11.56
N LYS A 240 21.43 3.69 11.87
CA LYS A 240 22.81 4.04 12.23
C LYS A 240 23.08 3.09 13.36
N ALA A 241 23.90 2.07 13.08
CA ALA A 241 24.23 1.04 14.04
C ALA A 241 24.50 1.81 15.31
N VAL A 242 23.70 1.57 16.34
CA VAL A 242 24.04 2.09 17.66
C VAL A 242 25.47 1.63 17.80
N ALA A 243 26.41 2.57 17.77
CA ALA A 243 27.79 2.27 18.04
C ALA A 243 27.77 1.93 19.52
N VAL A 244 27.41 0.68 19.80
CA VAL A 244 27.78 0.00 21.01
C VAL A 244 29.28 0.21 21.02
N SER A 245 29.75 1.07 21.90
CA SER A 245 31.16 1.23 22.14
C SER A 245 31.62 -0.10 22.73
N VAL A 246 31.98 -1.04 21.86
CA VAL A 246 32.49 -2.34 22.26
C VAL A 246 33.89 -2.07 22.79
N ASP A 247 34.08 -2.25 24.10
CA ASP A 247 35.40 -2.23 24.70
C ASP A 247 36.22 -3.38 24.08
N PRO A 248 37.29 -3.11 23.30
CA PRO A 248 38.07 -4.15 22.64
C PRO A 248 38.73 -5.14 23.61
N PHE A 249 38.79 -4.78 24.90
CA PHE A 249 39.38 -5.59 25.96
C PHE A 249 38.34 -6.36 26.77
N ASN A 250 37.04 -6.18 26.50
CA ASN A 250 35.96 -6.83 27.24
C ASN A 250 34.78 -7.20 26.32
N LEU A 251 35.08 -7.93 25.25
CA LEU A 251 34.06 -8.51 24.35
C LEU A 251 33.26 -9.59 25.11
N PRO A 252 31.91 -9.55 25.10
CA PRO A 252 31.11 -10.61 25.66
C PRO A 252 31.36 -11.92 24.89
N PRO A 253 31.34 -13.10 25.56
CA PRO A 253 31.46 -14.38 24.88
C PRO A 253 30.24 -14.63 23.98
N VAL A 254 30.47 -15.21 22.79
CA VAL A 254 29.41 -15.63 21.87
C VAL A 254 28.55 -16.70 22.56
N ARG A 255 27.25 -16.44 22.75
CA ARG A 255 26.31 -17.35 23.43
C ARG A 255 25.29 -17.94 22.46
N TYR A 256 24.82 -17.15 21.49
CA TYR A 256 23.76 -17.55 20.55
C TYR A 256 24.28 -17.81 19.14
N GLY A 257 25.49 -17.34 18.80
CA GLY A 257 26.09 -17.59 17.49
C GLY A 257 25.61 -16.62 16.41
N PHE A 258 25.55 -17.10 15.18
CA PHE A 258 25.19 -16.31 14.02
C PHE A 258 23.98 -16.90 13.31
N ASP A 259 23.11 -16.04 12.79
CA ASP A 259 22.16 -16.39 11.76
C ASP A 259 22.85 -16.26 10.40
N ILE A 260 22.86 -17.34 9.62
CA ILE A 260 23.45 -17.38 8.28
C ILE A 260 22.36 -17.70 7.25
N GLN A 261 22.18 -16.76 6.32
CA GLN A 261 21.25 -16.91 5.21
C GLN A 261 21.98 -16.71 3.88
N PHE A 262 21.62 -17.50 2.86
CA PHE A 262 22.12 -17.30 1.49
C PHE A 262 21.22 -18.00 0.46
N LEU A 263 21.32 -17.53 -0.78
CA LEU A 263 20.76 -18.21 -1.95
C LEU A 263 21.85 -19.01 -2.66
N LEU A 264 21.57 -20.25 -3.01
CA LEU A 264 22.46 -21.18 -3.68
C LEU A 264 21.94 -21.49 -5.09
N TRP A 265 22.70 -21.08 -6.10
CA TRP A 265 22.42 -21.30 -7.51
C TRP A 265 23.21 -22.50 -8.06
N GLY A 266 22.55 -23.32 -8.86
CA GLY A 266 23.16 -24.46 -9.54
C GLY A 266 22.31 -24.93 -10.72
N THR A 267 22.74 -25.99 -11.39
CA THR A 267 22.01 -26.55 -12.55
C THR A 267 21.35 -27.89 -12.26
N ASP A 268 21.71 -28.54 -11.14
CA ASP A 268 21.17 -29.85 -10.70
C ASP A 268 21.42 -30.05 -9.19
N LEU A 269 20.93 -29.10 -8.38
CA LEU A 269 21.09 -29.14 -6.93
C LEU A 269 20.17 -30.20 -6.30
N ASP A 270 20.76 -31.07 -5.49
CA ASP A 270 20.00 -32.02 -4.69
C ASP A 270 19.49 -31.33 -3.40
N VAL A 271 18.26 -30.82 -3.46
CA VAL A 271 17.64 -30.06 -2.37
C VAL A 271 17.57 -30.88 -1.08
N GLU A 272 17.34 -32.19 -1.18
CA GLU A 272 17.22 -33.06 -0.01
C GLU A 272 18.60 -33.31 0.61
N ALA A 273 19.65 -33.50 -0.20
CA ALA A 273 21.01 -33.59 0.30
C ALA A 273 21.49 -32.28 0.96
N VAL A 274 21.16 -31.13 0.37
CA VAL A 274 21.46 -29.80 0.92
C VAL A 274 20.72 -29.58 2.24
N ARG A 275 19.44 -29.95 2.31
CA ARG A 275 18.64 -29.88 3.53
C ARG A 275 19.23 -30.73 4.65
N GLN A 276 19.59 -31.97 4.35
CA GLN A 276 20.17 -32.88 5.33
C GLN A 276 21.51 -32.35 5.86
N GLN A 277 22.37 -31.82 4.99
CA GLN A 277 23.67 -31.31 5.41
C GLN A 277 23.57 -30.02 6.21
N ILE A 278 22.75 -29.05 5.79
CA ILE A 278 22.52 -27.83 6.56
C ILE A 278 21.89 -28.13 7.92
N THR A 279 20.93 -29.08 7.96
CA THR A 279 20.31 -29.52 9.21
C THR A 279 21.29 -30.20 10.16
N ALA A 280 22.28 -30.91 9.63
CA ALA A 280 23.34 -31.51 10.44
C ALA A 280 24.38 -30.48 10.92
N MET A 281 24.47 -29.33 10.26
CA MET A 281 25.47 -28.30 10.54
C MET A 281 25.03 -27.32 11.63
N GLY A 282 23.74 -27.05 11.83
CA GLY A 282 23.29 -26.04 12.79
C GLY A 282 21.84 -26.12 13.22
N ASP A 283 21.42 -25.16 14.03
CA ASP A 283 20.09 -25.10 14.63
C ASP A 283 19.12 -24.30 13.75
N CYS A 284 17.81 -24.58 13.88
CA CYS A 284 16.73 -23.93 13.11
C CYS A 284 16.96 -23.86 11.58
N PRO A 285 17.33 -24.97 10.91
CA PRO A 285 17.61 -24.95 9.48
C PRO A 285 16.32 -24.77 8.65
N LEU A 286 16.33 -23.81 7.73
CA LEU A 286 15.35 -23.71 6.64
C LEU A 286 16.08 -23.95 5.32
N VAL A 287 15.68 -24.98 4.59
CA VAL A 287 16.20 -25.26 3.25
C VAL A 287 15.04 -25.55 2.30
N GLU A 288 14.77 -24.56 1.45
CA GLU A 288 13.65 -24.57 0.51
C GLU A 288 14.11 -24.14 -0.88
N GLY A 289 13.52 -24.71 -1.92
CA GLY A 289 13.86 -24.37 -3.30
C GLY A 289 13.78 -25.55 -4.26
N SER A 290 14.50 -25.44 -5.36
CA SER A 290 14.50 -26.37 -6.49
C SER A 290 15.93 -26.77 -6.87
N SER A 291 16.06 -27.61 -7.90
CA SER A 291 17.36 -28.01 -8.44
C SER A 291 18.17 -26.87 -9.07
N THR A 292 17.58 -25.69 -9.26
CA THR A 292 18.29 -24.52 -9.80
C THR A 292 18.60 -23.43 -8.78
N LEU A 293 17.80 -23.34 -7.71
CA LEU A 293 17.93 -22.31 -6.68
C LEU A 293 17.43 -22.84 -5.34
N ILE A 294 18.27 -22.79 -4.31
CA ILE A 294 17.95 -23.18 -2.94
C ILE A 294 18.19 -22.00 -2.01
N LYS A 295 17.20 -21.64 -1.21
CA LYS A 295 17.34 -20.72 -0.08
C LYS A 295 17.74 -21.52 1.16
N VAL A 296 18.77 -21.03 1.84
CA VAL A 296 19.32 -21.61 3.07
C VAL A 296 19.25 -20.59 4.19
N HIS A 297 18.73 -21.00 5.35
CA HIS A 297 18.81 -20.32 6.65
C HIS A 297 19.34 -21.35 7.64
N VAL A 298 20.34 -21.00 8.46
CA VAL A 298 20.78 -21.85 9.56
C VAL A 298 21.49 -21.04 10.63
N HIS A 299 21.26 -21.39 11.90
CA HIS A 299 21.98 -20.80 13.02
C HIS A 299 23.24 -21.61 13.31
N HIS A 300 24.40 -20.96 13.33
CA HIS A 300 25.67 -21.63 13.63
C HIS A 300 26.68 -20.72 14.34
N PHE A 301 27.52 -21.29 15.20
CA PHE A 301 28.55 -20.53 15.93
C PHE A 301 29.73 -20.09 15.05
N ASP A 302 29.93 -20.77 13.93
CA ASP A 302 30.96 -20.43 12.94
C ASP A 302 30.32 -20.25 11.56
N PRO A 303 30.09 -19.00 11.10
CA PRO A 303 29.42 -18.74 9.84
C PRO A 303 30.20 -19.26 8.63
N SER A 304 31.50 -19.54 8.78
CA SER A 304 32.30 -20.08 7.67
C SER A 304 31.87 -21.49 7.26
N VAL A 305 31.29 -22.28 8.17
CA VAL A 305 30.92 -23.68 7.92
C VAL A 305 29.77 -23.82 6.90
N PRO A 306 28.58 -23.24 7.13
CA PRO A 306 27.49 -23.33 6.15
C PRO A 306 27.78 -22.57 4.86
N LEU A 307 28.52 -21.46 4.91
CA LEU A 307 28.94 -20.73 3.71
C LEU A 307 29.92 -21.53 2.84
N ALA A 308 30.92 -22.17 3.46
CA ALA A 308 31.85 -23.02 2.73
C ALA A 308 31.13 -24.21 2.08
N TYR A 309 30.11 -24.76 2.75
CA TYR A 309 29.26 -25.79 2.16
C TYR A 309 28.48 -25.24 0.95
N GLY A 310 27.80 -24.10 1.07
CA GLY A 310 27.11 -23.47 -0.06
C GLY A 310 28.02 -23.23 -1.27
N VAL A 311 29.21 -22.67 -1.05
CA VAL A 311 30.24 -22.47 -2.10
C VAL A 311 30.68 -23.79 -2.74
N SER A 312 30.68 -24.90 -1.99
CA SER A 312 31.03 -26.23 -2.53
C SER A 312 29.95 -26.82 -3.44
N GLN A 313 28.69 -26.41 -3.26
CA GLN A 313 27.55 -26.93 -4.02
C GLN A 313 27.23 -26.12 -5.28
N GLY A 314 27.59 -24.83 -5.29
CA GLY A 314 27.23 -23.94 -6.39
C GLY A 314 27.62 -22.49 -6.16
N PHE A 315 26.95 -21.59 -6.85
CA PHE A 315 27.19 -20.14 -6.75
C PHE A 315 26.28 -19.54 -5.69
N ILE A 316 26.85 -18.94 -4.63
CA ILE A 316 26.05 -18.31 -3.58
C ILE A 316 25.86 -16.81 -3.83
N THR A 317 24.64 -16.32 -3.61
CA THR A 317 24.28 -14.89 -3.62
C THR A 317 23.50 -14.53 -2.34
N ASP A 318 23.26 -13.24 -2.13
CA ASP A 318 22.39 -12.74 -1.05
C ASP A 318 22.77 -13.28 0.34
N VAL A 319 24.09 -13.25 0.60
CA VAL A 319 24.68 -13.75 1.84
C VAL A 319 24.45 -12.75 2.96
N VAL A 320 23.68 -13.16 3.97
CA VAL A 320 23.43 -12.41 5.21
C VAL A 320 24.02 -13.21 6.37
N VAL A 321 24.83 -12.53 7.20
CA VAL A 321 25.40 -13.12 8.42
C VAL A 321 25.19 -12.13 9.56
N GLU A 322 24.35 -12.50 10.51
CA GLU A 322 23.98 -11.63 11.61
C GLU A 322 24.41 -12.22 12.94
N ASN A 323 25.00 -11.39 13.81
CA ASN A 323 25.41 -11.83 15.14
C ASN A 323 24.20 -11.77 16.09
N MET A 324 23.69 -12.94 16.47
CA MET A 324 22.50 -13.04 17.32
C MET A 324 22.77 -12.56 18.76
N ASP A 325 24.01 -12.59 19.23
CA ASP A 325 24.39 -11.99 20.52
C ASP A 325 24.32 -10.47 20.50
N ALA A 326 24.61 -9.85 19.35
CA ALA A 326 24.47 -8.41 19.15
C ALA A 326 22.98 -8.01 19.05
N MET A 327 22.15 -8.84 18.39
CA MET A 327 20.69 -8.64 18.32
C MET A 327 20.04 -8.75 19.71
N ALA A 328 20.37 -9.79 20.47
CA ALA A 328 19.89 -9.97 21.84
C ALA A 328 20.33 -8.83 22.78
N ALA A 329 21.56 -8.30 22.61
CA ALA A 329 22.05 -7.17 23.39
C ALA A 329 21.36 -5.84 23.03
N ALA A 330 20.81 -5.72 21.82
CA ALA A 330 20.01 -4.58 21.36
C ALA A 330 18.53 -4.68 21.79
N GLY A 331 18.15 -5.70 22.55
CA GLY A 331 16.76 -5.91 22.99
C GLY A 331 15.84 -6.46 21.92
N MET A 332 16.40 -6.97 20.81
CA MET A 332 15.67 -7.72 19.79
C MET A 332 15.63 -9.18 20.22
N ALA A 333 14.44 -9.78 20.29
CA ALA A 333 14.37 -11.21 20.57
C ALA A 333 14.91 -11.98 19.34
N PRO A 334 15.59 -13.12 19.52
CA PRO A 334 16.08 -13.94 18.40
C PRO A 334 14.99 -14.47 17.45
N ASP A 335 13.71 -14.24 17.77
CA ASP A 335 12.54 -14.63 16.97
C ASP A 335 11.91 -13.45 16.19
N ASP A 336 12.44 -12.22 16.32
CA ASP A 336 11.85 -11.00 15.73
C ASP A 336 12.36 -10.65 14.31
N VAL A 337 13.16 -11.53 13.68
CA VAL A 337 13.54 -11.38 12.26
C VAL A 337 12.69 -12.30 11.40
N LYS A 338 11.38 -12.01 11.37
CA LYS A 338 10.51 -12.39 10.26
C LYS A 338 9.95 -11.10 9.67
N ASP A 339 10.07 -10.99 8.35
CA ASP A 339 9.35 -10.05 7.49
C ASP A 339 9.81 -8.59 7.40
N GLU A 340 11.04 -8.32 6.92
CA GLU A 340 11.36 -6.95 6.45
C GLU A 340 12.04 -6.79 5.07
N LEU A 341 12.29 -7.84 4.28
CA LEU A 341 12.92 -7.66 2.95
C LEU A 341 12.35 -8.56 1.83
N ALA A 342 11.03 -8.75 1.79
CA ALA A 342 10.32 -9.32 0.64
C ALA A 342 9.26 -8.33 0.10
N TRP A 343 9.69 -7.14 -0.30
CA TRP A 343 8.86 -6.25 -1.11
C TRP A 343 9.13 -6.50 -2.59
N GLY A 344 8.09 -6.92 -3.32
CA GLY A 344 8.07 -6.91 -4.79
C GLY A 344 8.47 -8.22 -5.46
N SER A 345 7.78 -9.32 -5.13
CA SER A 345 7.46 -10.36 -6.13
C SER A 345 6.38 -11.27 -5.54
N GLY A 346 5.19 -11.24 -6.14
CA GLY A 346 4.11 -12.14 -5.75
C GLY A 346 4.52 -13.60 -5.85
N ARG A 347 3.95 -14.47 -5.01
CA ARG A 347 4.17 -15.91 -5.10
C ARG A 347 3.33 -16.44 -6.26
N ALA A 348 3.99 -16.80 -7.35
CA ALA A 348 3.35 -17.41 -8.51
C ALA A 348 3.53 -18.93 -8.47
N VAL A 349 2.42 -19.67 -8.61
CA VAL A 349 2.45 -21.10 -8.87
C VAL A 349 2.21 -21.32 -10.35
N GLN A 350 3.26 -21.77 -11.04
CA GLN A 350 3.18 -22.20 -12.45
C GLN A 350 2.97 -23.71 -12.47
N MET A 351 1.76 -24.15 -12.86
CA MET A 351 1.54 -25.55 -13.19
C MET A 351 2.09 -25.82 -14.60
N GLU A 352 2.86 -26.90 -14.78
CA GLU A 352 3.41 -27.27 -16.09
C GLU A 352 2.31 -27.27 -17.14
N ALA A 353 2.56 -26.57 -18.24
CA ALA A 353 1.65 -26.38 -19.34
C ALA A 353 1.35 -27.69 -20.08
N ASN A 354 0.50 -28.53 -19.49
CA ASN A 354 -0.27 -29.51 -20.24
C ASN A 354 -1.41 -28.74 -20.90
N SER A 355 -1.09 -28.28 -22.12
CA SER A 355 -1.89 -27.63 -23.14
C SER A 355 -3.36 -28.05 -23.23
N VAL A 356 -4.20 -27.60 -22.29
CA VAL A 356 -5.66 -27.67 -22.46
C VAL A 356 -6.40 -26.41 -21.99
N HIS A 357 -5.95 -25.58 -21.03
CA HIS A 357 -6.76 -24.46 -20.52
C HIS A 357 -5.98 -23.20 -20.05
N ASN A 358 -6.52 -22.01 -20.34
CA ASN A 358 -5.78 -20.75 -20.54
C ASN A 358 -6.12 -19.59 -19.58
N VAL A 359 -7.05 -19.67 -18.62
CA VAL A 359 -7.34 -18.50 -17.77
C VAL A 359 -6.51 -18.54 -16.49
N GLY A 360 -5.64 -17.55 -16.32
CA GLY A 360 -4.86 -17.34 -15.11
C GLY A 360 -5.57 -16.42 -14.13
N VAL A 361 -5.24 -16.50 -12.85
CA VAL A 361 -5.87 -15.69 -11.80
C VAL A 361 -4.79 -14.95 -11.00
N VAL A 362 -4.94 -13.64 -10.88
CA VAL A 362 -4.19 -12.83 -9.92
C VAL A 362 -5.12 -12.53 -8.74
N VAL A 363 -4.75 -12.98 -7.55
CA VAL A 363 -5.50 -12.72 -6.31
C VAL A 363 -4.70 -11.82 -5.39
N VAL A 364 -5.38 -10.95 -4.66
CA VAL A 364 -4.79 -10.21 -3.55
C VAL A 364 -5.20 -10.88 -2.24
N ALA A 365 -4.23 -11.21 -1.39
CA ALA A 365 -4.50 -11.94 -0.14
C ALA A 365 -3.78 -11.30 1.06
N PRO A 366 -4.49 -11.08 2.19
CA PRO A 366 -3.88 -10.57 3.42
C PRO A 366 -3.34 -11.71 4.26
N GLY A 367 -2.10 -12.12 4.03
CA GLY A 367 -1.38 -13.02 4.94
C GLY A 367 -1.27 -14.48 4.46
N PRO A 368 -0.29 -15.21 5.02
CA PRO A 368 0.22 -16.45 4.42
C PRO A 368 -0.80 -17.60 4.38
N GLY A 369 -1.71 -17.68 5.36
CA GLY A 369 -2.74 -18.72 5.38
C GLY A 369 -3.78 -18.53 4.28
N LEU A 370 -4.20 -17.30 4.03
CA LEU A 370 -5.12 -16.98 2.93
C LEU A 370 -4.44 -17.15 1.56
N GLU A 371 -3.14 -16.86 1.45
CA GLU A 371 -2.37 -17.21 0.26
C GLU A 371 -2.41 -18.72 -0.02
N GLU A 372 -2.17 -19.55 1.00
CA GLU A 372 -2.23 -21.01 0.90
C GLU A 372 -3.63 -21.50 0.51
N VAL A 373 -4.69 -20.91 1.06
CA VAL A 373 -6.08 -21.22 0.67
C VAL A 373 -6.27 -20.98 -0.82
N PHE A 374 -5.92 -19.81 -1.35
CA PHE A 374 -6.06 -19.54 -2.78
C PHE A 374 -5.22 -20.49 -3.64
N LEU A 375 -3.97 -20.72 -3.26
CA LEU A 375 -3.08 -21.65 -3.98
C LEU A 375 -3.62 -23.08 -3.98
N SER A 376 -4.25 -23.52 -2.89
CA SER A 376 -4.87 -24.86 -2.81
C SER A 376 -6.10 -25.02 -3.71
N LEU A 377 -6.78 -23.92 -4.02
CA LEU A 377 -7.95 -23.86 -4.90
C LEU A 377 -7.58 -23.59 -6.36
N ALA A 378 -6.30 -23.35 -6.66
CA ALA A 378 -5.84 -23.00 -8.00
C ALA A 378 -6.10 -24.15 -8.99
N MET A 379 -7.00 -23.89 -9.95
CA MET A 379 -7.28 -24.80 -11.06
C MET A 379 -6.47 -24.49 -12.33
N GLY A 380 -5.61 -23.47 -12.28
CA GLY A 380 -4.80 -22.94 -13.39
C GLY A 380 -3.68 -22.02 -12.89
N PRO A 381 -2.96 -21.30 -13.78
CA PRO A 381 -1.90 -20.38 -13.38
C PRO A 381 -2.42 -19.35 -12.38
N MET A 382 -1.78 -19.26 -11.21
CA MET A 382 -2.18 -18.31 -10.17
C MET A 382 -1.00 -17.53 -9.64
N ALA A 383 -1.18 -16.22 -9.50
CA ALA A 383 -0.25 -15.33 -8.82
C ALA A 383 -0.96 -14.71 -7.62
N VAL A 384 -0.33 -14.80 -6.46
CA VAL A 384 -0.82 -14.16 -5.25
C VAL A 384 0.01 -12.92 -4.97
N VAL A 385 -0.66 -11.78 -4.91
CA VAL A 385 -0.09 -10.50 -4.51
C VAL A 385 -0.46 -10.28 -3.07
N GLN A 386 0.53 -10.05 -2.22
CA GLN A 386 0.27 -9.68 -0.84
C GLN A 386 -0.45 -8.33 -0.80
N GLY A 387 -1.53 -8.27 -0.04
CA GLY A 387 -2.24 -7.03 0.16
C GLY A 387 -3.32 -7.14 1.22
N GLY A 388 -3.83 -6.00 1.69
CA GLY A 388 -4.88 -5.98 2.69
C GLY A 388 -5.22 -4.55 3.11
N GLN A 389 -6.02 -4.42 4.16
CA GLN A 389 -6.59 -3.14 4.58
C GLN A 389 -5.56 -2.02 4.74
N THR A 390 -4.41 -2.32 5.37
CA THR A 390 -3.34 -1.35 5.65
C THR A 390 -2.15 -1.44 4.68
N MET A 391 -2.16 -2.43 3.78
CA MET A 391 -1.06 -2.76 2.88
C MET A 391 -1.59 -3.00 1.47
N ASN A 392 -2.17 -1.97 0.87
CA ASN A 392 -2.73 -2.07 -0.47
C ASN A 392 -1.61 -2.16 -1.54
N PRO A 393 -1.63 -3.16 -2.44
CA PRO A 393 -0.66 -3.24 -3.53
C PRO A 393 -0.80 -2.04 -4.46
N SER A 394 0.30 -1.65 -5.08
CA SER A 394 0.29 -0.63 -6.11
C SER A 394 -0.24 -1.15 -7.44
N THR A 395 -0.60 -0.21 -8.31
CA THR A 395 -0.92 -0.51 -9.71
C THR A 395 0.20 -1.28 -10.40
N GLN A 396 1.46 -0.95 -10.11
CA GLN A 396 2.62 -1.67 -10.64
C GLN A 396 2.69 -3.11 -10.13
N ASP A 397 2.50 -3.34 -8.83
CA ASP A 397 2.53 -4.71 -8.25
C ASP A 397 1.49 -5.63 -8.93
N LEU A 398 0.29 -5.11 -9.19
CA LEU A 398 -0.77 -5.85 -9.89
C LEU A 398 -0.46 -6.07 -11.37
N LEU A 399 0.14 -5.09 -12.05
CA LEU A 399 0.55 -5.21 -13.45
C LEU A 399 1.65 -6.26 -13.61
N GLU A 400 2.66 -6.25 -12.74
CA GLU A 400 3.75 -7.23 -12.72
C GLU A 400 3.21 -8.64 -12.44
N ALA A 401 2.20 -8.78 -11.57
CA ALA A 401 1.54 -10.06 -11.34
C ALA A 401 0.82 -10.59 -12.60
N ILE A 402 0.11 -9.72 -13.35
CA ILE A 402 -0.48 -10.08 -14.66
C ILE A 402 0.61 -10.52 -15.65
N GLU A 403 1.72 -9.77 -15.69
CA GLU A 403 2.86 -10.05 -16.56
C GLU A 403 3.48 -11.43 -16.27
N SER A 404 3.63 -11.75 -14.98
CA SER A 404 4.30 -12.98 -14.51
C SER A 404 3.60 -14.29 -14.90
N LEU A 405 2.29 -14.25 -15.15
CA LEU A 405 1.54 -15.45 -15.51
C LEU A 405 1.85 -15.90 -16.94
N ALA A 406 2.12 -17.19 -17.15
CA ALA A 406 2.41 -17.75 -18.47
C ALA A 406 1.15 -17.97 -19.33
N THR A 407 0.22 -17.01 -19.30
CA THR A 407 -1.01 -17.01 -20.10
C THR A 407 -1.38 -15.62 -20.60
N ASP A 408 -2.17 -15.61 -21.67
CA ASP A 408 -2.74 -14.44 -22.33
C ASP A 408 -4.13 -14.05 -21.79
N GLU A 409 -4.80 -14.90 -21.01
CA GLU A 409 -6.11 -14.55 -20.39
C GLU A 409 -5.97 -14.55 -18.87
N VAL A 410 -6.28 -13.42 -18.22
CA VAL A 410 -6.04 -13.23 -16.78
C VAL A 410 -7.26 -12.60 -16.12
N ILE A 411 -7.65 -13.12 -14.95
CA ILE A 411 -8.67 -12.53 -14.08
C ILE A 411 -8.00 -11.96 -12.83
N LEU A 412 -8.31 -10.72 -12.48
CA LEU A 412 -7.89 -10.09 -11.24
C LEU A 412 -9.01 -10.12 -10.20
N LEU A 413 -8.67 -10.56 -8.99
CA LEU A 413 -9.52 -10.58 -7.80
C LEU A 413 -8.91 -9.66 -6.74
N PRO A 414 -9.40 -8.40 -6.62
CA PRO A 414 -8.84 -7.41 -5.70
C PRO A 414 -9.02 -7.75 -4.23
N ASN A 415 -10.09 -8.46 -3.87
CA ASN A 415 -10.41 -8.95 -2.50
C ASN A 415 -10.39 -7.89 -1.38
N ASN A 416 -10.30 -6.62 -1.76
CA ASN A 416 -10.33 -5.47 -0.89
C ASN A 416 -10.83 -4.26 -1.70
N SER A 417 -11.78 -3.51 -1.14
CA SER A 417 -12.39 -2.37 -1.82
C SER A 417 -11.41 -1.23 -2.14
N ASN A 418 -10.31 -1.08 -1.38
CA ASN A 418 -9.24 -0.11 -1.64
C ASN A 418 -8.31 -0.53 -2.79
N VAL A 419 -8.40 -1.77 -3.26
CA VAL A 419 -7.56 -2.31 -4.35
C VAL A 419 -8.28 -2.31 -5.69
N ILE A 420 -9.61 -2.24 -5.71
CA ILE A 420 -10.43 -2.30 -6.94
C ILE A 420 -10.00 -1.24 -7.96
N LEU A 421 -9.79 0.01 -7.54
CA LEU A 421 -9.35 1.08 -8.46
C LEU A 421 -7.96 0.82 -9.03
N ALA A 422 -7.02 0.33 -8.22
CA ALA A 422 -5.67 -0.02 -8.67
C ALA A 422 -5.72 -1.23 -9.64
N ALA A 423 -6.58 -2.22 -9.38
CA ALA A 423 -6.77 -3.36 -10.27
C ALA A 423 -7.38 -2.95 -11.62
N GLN A 424 -8.37 -2.05 -11.64
CA GLN A 424 -8.92 -1.48 -12.88
C GLN A 424 -7.87 -0.71 -13.67
N GLN A 425 -6.99 0.01 -12.97
CA GLN A 425 -5.88 0.74 -13.56
C GLN A 425 -4.81 -0.20 -14.15
N ALA A 426 -4.47 -1.28 -13.43
CA ALA A 426 -3.57 -2.32 -13.90
C ALA A 426 -4.15 -3.05 -15.12
N HIS A 427 -5.45 -3.33 -15.15
CA HIS A 427 -6.17 -3.85 -16.31
C HIS A 427 -6.02 -2.92 -17.53
N GLN A 428 -6.26 -1.62 -17.37
CA GLN A 428 -6.12 -0.66 -18.48
C GLN A 428 -4.67 -0.61 -19.00
N LEU A 429 -3.70 -0.62 -18.08
CA LEU A 429 -2.28 -0.64 -18.43
C LEU A 429 -1.85 -1.93 -19.11
N ALA A 430 -2.39 -3.08 -18.69
CA ALA A 430 -2.14 -4.35 -19.34
C ALA A 430 -2.64 -4.32 -20.79
N ALA A 431 -3.84 -3.80 -21.03
CA ALA A 431 -4.38 -3.63 -22.38
C ALA A 431 -3.52 -2.68 -23.26
N GLU A 432 -2.91 -1.66 -22.66
CA GLU A 432 -2.03 -0.71 -23.36
C GLU A 432 -0.63 -1.30 -23.64
N ARG A 433 -0.03 -2.02 -22.68
CA ARG A 433 1.38 -2.48 -22.73
C ARG A 433 1.57 -3.89 -23.27
N MET A 434 0.56 -4.75 -23.09
CA MET A 434 0.59 -6.16 -23.49
C MET A 434 -0.61 -6.49 -24.37
N PRO A 435 -0.64 -6.08 -25.65
CA PRO A 435 -1.83 -6.25 -26.50
C PRO A 435 -2.25 -7.71 -26.74
N SER A 436 -1.36 -8.68 -26.50
CA SER A 436 -1.67 -10.11 -26.57
C SER A 436 -2.35 -10.63 -25.30
N LYS A 437 -2.18 -9.96 -24.16
CA LYS A 437 -2.79 -10.35 -22.88
C LYS A 437 -4.10 -9.61 -22.65
N ARG A 438 -5.18 -10.35 -22.44
CA ARG A 438 -6.49 -9.89 -21.97
C ARG A 438 -6.58 -10.11 -20.46
N ALA A 439 -6.52 -9.03 -19.70
CA ALA A 439 -6.83 -9.04 -18.27
C ALA A 439 -8.26 -8.56 -18.06
N GLU A 440 -9.00 -9.10 -17.11
CA GLU A 440 -10.33 -8.62 -16.67
C GLU A 440 -10.40 -8.56 -15.16
N VAL A 441 -11.19 -7.63 -14.60
CA VAL A 441 -11.34 -7.46 -13.14
C VAL A 441 -12.69 -7.99 -12.70
N VAL A 442 -12.69 -8.97 -11.80
CA VAL A 442 -13.87 -9.36 -11.02
C VAL A 442 -13.81 -8.58 -9.70
N PRO A 443 -14.71 -7.63 -9.44
CA PRO A 443 -14.54 -6.63 -8.38
C PRO A 443 -14.90 -7.18 -6.98
N SER A 444 -14.23 -8.26 -6.55
CA SER A 444 -14.34 -8.79 -5.19
C SER A 444 -13.88 -7.75 -4.16
N ARG A 445 -14.68 -7.58 -3.11
CA ARG A 445 -14.46 -6.59 -2.05
C ARG A 445 -13.84 -7.19 -0.80
N THR A 446 -14.06 -8.49 -0.58
CA THR A 446 -13.55 -9.23 0.57
C THR A 446 -12.90 -10.54 0.12
N VAL A 447 -12.09 -11.15 1.00
CA VAL A 447 -11.41 -12.41 0.70
C VAL A 447 -12.37 -13.56 0.44
N PRO A 448 -13.45 -13.78 1.23
CA PRO A 448 -14.36 -14.88 0.95
C PRO A 448 -15.10 -14.74 -0.38
N GLN A 449 -15.42 -13.51 -0.81
CA GLN A 449 -15.93 -13.28 -2.17
C GLN A 449 -14.93 -13.73 -3.24
N GLY A 450 -13.64 -13.47 -3.03
CA GLY A 450 -12.57 -13.96 -3.90
C GLY A 450 -12.48 -15.48 -3.93
N ILE A 451 -12.57 -16.14 -2.77
CA ILE A 451 -12.55 -17.61 -2.65
C ILE A 451 -13.72 -18.21 -3.41
N ASN A 452 -14.94 -17.70 -3.19
CA ASN A 452 -16.14 -18.17 -3.87
C ASN A 452 -16.06 -17.93 -5.39
N ALA A 453 -15.49 -16.79 -5.80
CA ALA A 453 -15.20 -16.52 -7.20
C ALA A 453 -14.25 -17.57 -7.81
N VAL A 454 -13.16 -17.93 -7.12
CA VAL A 454 -12.25 -18.99 -7.60
C VAL A 454 -12.96 -20.33 -7.68
N LEU A 455 -13.81 -20.69 -6.71
CA LEU A 455 -14.59 -21.94 -6.75
C LEU A 455 -15.57 -22.00 -7.94
N ALA A 456 -16.07 -20.85 -8.38
CA ALA A 456 -16.97 -20.75 -9.53
C ALA A 456 -16.25 -20.84 -10.89
N ILE A 457 -14.91 -20.88 -10.92
CA ILE A 457 -14.15 -20.94 -12.16
C ILE A 457 -14.43 -22.26 -12.89
N ALA A 458 -14.69 -22.16 -14.18
CA ALA A 458 -14.97 -23.29 -15.05
C ALA A 458 -13.83 -23.43 -16.05
N VAL A 459 -13.06 -24.50 -15.91
CA VAL A 459 -11.87 -24.77 -16.74
C VAL A 459 -12.21 -24.83 -18.24
N GLN A 460 -13.42 -25.25 -18.59
CA GLN A 460 -13.92 -25.34 -19.96
C GLN A 460 -14.45 -24.03 -20.56
N ASP A 461 -14.60 -22.99 -19.76
CA ASP A 461 -15.18 -21.71 -20.17
C ASP A 461 -14.09 -20.72 -20.64
N ASP A 462 -14.47 -19.78 -21.51
CA ASP A 462 -13.60 -18.67 -21.91
C ASP A 462 -13.49 -17.58 -20.81
N LEU A 463 -12.62 -16.59 -21.00
CA LEU A 463 -12.42 -15.49 -20.06
C LEU A 463 -13.73 -14.76 -19.72
N ASP A 464 -14.53 -14.41 -20.73
CA ASP A 464 -15.73 -13.60 -20.55
C ASP A 464 -16.83 -14.38 -19.80
N GLN A 465 -16.96 -15.68 -20.08
CA GLN A 465 -17.85 -16.60 -19.36
C GLN A 465 -17.42 -16.78 -17.90
N ASN A 466 -16.12 -16.97 -17.65
CA ASN A 466 -15.59 -17.08 -16.30
C ASN A 466 -15.79 -15.78 -15.51
N VAL A 467 -15.48 -14.61 -16.08
CA VAL A 467 -15.74 -13.31 -15.44
C VAL A 467 -17.21 -13.17 -15.05
N GLN A 468 -18.15 -13.55 -15.91
CA GLN A 468 -19.58 -13.50 -15.60
C GLN A 468 -19.98 -14.45 -14.45
N LYS A 469 -19.47 -15.70 -14.45
CA LYS A 469 -19.75 -16.67 -13.39
C LYS A 469 -19.17 -16.23 -12.06
N MET A 470 -17.90 -15.85 -12.05
CA MET A 470 -17.17 -15.37 -10.88
C MET A 470 -17.81 -14.11 -10.30
N THR A 471 -18.27 -13.19 -11.15
CA THR A 471 -18.99 -11.98 -10.70
C THR A 471 -20.32 -12.31 -10.04
N ARG A 472 -21.06 -13.33 -10.49
CA ARG A 472 -22.30 -13.76 -9.84
C ARG A 472 -22.03 -14.43 -8.49
N ALA A 473 -20.97 -15.22 -8.40
CA ALA A 473 -20.58 -15.89 -7.16
C ALA A 473 -20.23 -14.90 -6.02
N LEU A 474 -19.85 -13.66 -6.33
CA LEU A 474 -19.58 -12.64 -5.30
C LEU A 474 -20.79 -12.37 -4.40
N SER A 475 -22.02 -12.51 -4.90
CA SER A 475 -23.25 -12.27 -4.13
C SER A 475 -23.81 -13.51 -3.43
N ASP A 476 -23.19 -14.67 -3.65
CA ASP A 476 -23.65 -15.95 -3.07
C ASP A 476 -23.02 -16.21 -1.70
N VAL A 477 -22.21 -15.26 -1.18
CA VAL A 477 -21.56 -15.34 0.12
C VAL A 477 -21.82 -14.06 0.89
N VAL A 478 -22.21 -14.20 2.17
CA VAL A 478 -22.29 -13.08 3.12
C VAL A 478 -20.98 -13.03 3.89
N THR A 479 -20.40 -11.83 4.01
CA THR A 479 -19.05 -11.68 4.58
C THR A 479 -19.04 -10.84 5.84
N GLY A 480 -18.35 -11.34 6.86
CA GLY A 480 -18.16 -10.68 8.14
C GLY A 480 -16.67 -10.43 8.41
N GLU A 481 -16.32 -9.28 8.97
CA GLU A 481 -14.94 -8.99 9.37
C GLU A 481 -14.91 -8.43 10.80
N VAL A 482 -14.02 -8.96 11.64
CA VAL A 482 -13.83 -8.53 13.03
C VAL A 482 -12.46 -7.91 13.19
N THR A 483 -12.42 -6.67 13.69
CA THR A 483 -11.17 -5.94 13.97
C THR A 483 -11.33 -5.08 15.23
N ILE A 484 -10.28 -4.34 15.58
CA ILE A 484 -10.27 -3.39 16.69
C ILE A 484 -10.35 -1.97 16.13
N ALA A 485 -11.21 -1.15 16.73
CA ALA A 485 -11.32 0.25 16.37
C ALA A 485 -10.08 1.03 16.81
N VAL A 486 -9.42 1.71 15.87
CA VAL A 486 -8.22 2.52 16.17
C VAL A 486 -8.56 3.90 16.77
N ARG A 487 -9.85 4.27 16.78
CA ARG A 487 -10.34 5.56 17.27
C ARG A 487 -11.84 5.55 17.56
N ASP A 488 -12.27 6.61 18.23
CA ASP A 488 -13.70 6.89 18.44
C ASP A 488 -14.36 7.27 17.11
N ALA A 489 -15.53 6.70 16.84
CA ALA A 489 -16.35 6.98 15.67
C ALA A 489 -17.83 6.71 15.97
N SER A 490 -18.73 7.39 15.25
CA SER A 490 -20.16 7.08 15.27
C SER A 490 -20.61 6.88 13.83
N PHE A 491 -21.13 5.69 13.54
CA PHE A 491 -21.57 5.32 12.19
C PHE A 491 -22.88 4.54 12.27
N ASP A 492 -23.88 4.95 11.47
CA ASP A 492 -25.21 4.33 11.40
C ASP A 492 -25.88 4.01 12.76
N GLY A 493 -25.60 4.85 13.77
CA GLY A 493 -26.14 4.72 15.13
C GLY A 493 -25.34 3.81 16.06
N VAL A 494 -24.22 3.26 15.60
CA VAL A 494 -23.24 2.53 16.42
C VAL A 494 -22.13 3.49 16.86
N ASP A 495 -22.11 3.79 18.15
CA ASP A 495 -21.00 4.53 18.78
C ASP A 495 -19.88 3.56 19.13
N VAL A 496 -18.74 3.73 18.48
CA VAL A 496 -17.52 2.95 18.65
C VAL A 496 -16.50 3.79 19.38
N LYS A 497 -15.84 3.21 20.38
CA LYS A 497 -14.67 3.81 21.02
C LYS A 497 -13.39 3.18 20.50
N LYS A 498 -12.31 3.93 20.61
CA LYS A 498 -10.98 3.39 20.45
C LYS A 498 -10.80 2.14 21.33
N ASP A 499 -10.19 1.12 20.75
CA ASP A 499 -9.91 -0.18 21.33
C ASP A 499 -11.13 -1.10 21.50
N ASP A 500 -12.34 -0.67 21.12
CA ASP A 500 -13.51 -1.57 21.03
C ASP A 500 -13.29 -2.60 19.92
N ALA A 501 -13.73 -3.84 20.15
CA ALA A 501 -13.88 -4.80 19.07
C ALA A 501 -15.09 -4.42 18.21
N ILE A 502 -14.93 -4.44 16.89
CA ILE A 502 -15.96 -4.04 15.93
C ILE A 502 -16.14 -5.08 14.84
N GLY A 503 -17.38 -5.19 14.36
CA GLY A 503 -17.79 -6.13 13.34
C GLY A 503 -18.37 -5.42 12.13
N LEU A 504 -17.89 -5.80 10.95
CA LEU A 504 -18.32 -5.30 9.66
C LEU A 504 -19.07 -6.41 8.94
N LEU A 505 -20.27 -6.12 8.45
CA LEU A 505 -21.07 -6.99 7.59
C LEU A 505 -21.07 -6.38 6.19
N ASP A 506 -20.42 -7.04 5.23
CA ASP A 506 -20.24 -6.54 3.87
C ASP A 506 -19.78 -5.06 3.83
N ASP A 507 -18.66 -4.77 4.52
CA ASP A 507 -18.07 -3.44 4.73
C ASP A 507 -18.92 -2.46 5.56
N THR A 508 -20.04 -2.89 6.16
CA THR A 508 -20.91 -2.05 6.98
C THR A 508 -20.71 -2.34 8.46
N LEU A 509 -20.23 -1.34 9.22
CA LEU A 509 -20.09 -1.45 10.67
C LEU A 509 -21.46 -1.70 11.32
N CYS A 510 -21.61 -2.85 11.97
CA CYS A 510 -22.91 -3.31 12.47
C CYS A 510 -22.85 -3.95 13.87
N ALA A 511 -21.65 -4.27 14.37
CA ALA A 511 -21.46 -4.83 15.70
C ALA A 511 -20.30 -4.14 16.45
N ARG A 512 -20.43 -4.07 17.78
CA ARG A 512 -19.38 -3.66 18.70
C ARG A 512 -19.42 -4.51 19.96
N GLY A 513 -18.27 -4.74 20.60
CA GLY A 513 -18.17 -5.54 21.82
C GLY A 513 -16.83 -5.34 22.52
N ASP A 514 -16.68 -5.97 23.69
CA ASP A 514 -15.47 -5.87 24.50
C ASP A 514 -14.39 -6.86 24.04
N SER A 515 -14.75 -7.84 23.20
CA SER A 515 -13.81 -8.83 22.66
C SER A 515 -14.13 -9.22 21.20
N PRO A 516 -13.11 -9.60 20.40
CA PRO A 516 -13.32 -10.11 19.04
C PRO A 516 -14.27 -11.31 18.95
N GLN A 517 -14.27 -12.18 19.97
CA GLN A 517 -15.13 -13.36 20.02
C GLN A 517 -16.60 -12.99 20.21
N GLU A 518 -16.90 -12.05 21.12
CA GLU A 518 -18.26 -11.55 21.32
C GLU A 518 -18.83 -10.94 20.03
N VAL A 519 -18.01 -10.12 19.36
CA VAL A 519 -18.37 -9.49 18.10
C VAL A 519 -18.58 -10.52 16.99
N LEU A 520 -17.78 -11.58 16.93
CA LEU A 520 -17.96 -12.66 15.96
C LEU A 520 -19.34 -13.31 16.10
N PHE A 521 -19.78 -13.63 17.32
CA PHE A 521 -21.11 -14.20 17.53
C PHE A 521 -22.23 -13.21 17.17
N ALA A 522 -22.07 -11.93 17.52
CA ALA A 522 -23.02 -10.89 17.14
C ALA A 522 -23.10 -10.71 15.61
N LEU A 523 -21.99 -10.87 14.88
CA LEU A 523 -22.00 -10.86 13.42
C LEU A 523 -22.73 -12.07 12.86
N LEU A 524 -22.46 -13.29 13.35
CA LEU A 524 -23.14 -14.50 12.86
C LEU A 524 -24.66 -14.43 13.02
N GLU A 525 -25.16 -13.81 14.09
CA GLU A 525 -26.60 -13.56 14.27
C GLU A 525 -27.16 -12.62 13.18
N GLN A 526 -26.40 -11.58 12.80
CA GLN A 526 -26.80 -10.64 11.75
C GLN A 526 -26.60 -11.16 10.33
N MET A 527 -25.72 -12.16 10.16
CA MET A 527 -25.50 -12.89 8.91
C MET A 527 -26.54 -13.98 8.66
N ASP A 528 -27.56 -14.10 9.51
CA ASP A 528 -28.56 -15.17 9.48
C ASP A 528 -27.91 -16.58 9.45
N ALA A 529 -26.83 -16.78 10.20
CA ALA A 529 -26.00 -18.00 10.15
C ALA A 529 -26.75 -19.31 10.46
N LEU A 530 -27.95 -19.24 11.05
CA LEU A 530 -28.83 -20.40 11.25
C LEU A 530 -29.48 -20.90 9.93
N GLU A 531 -29.57 -20.05 8.92
CA GLU A 531 -30.09 -20.40 7.59
C GLU A 531 -28.98 -20.85 6.63
N ALA A 532 -27.71 -20.60 6.98
CA ALA A 532 -26.55 -21.01 6.20
C ALA A 532 -26.28 -22.52 6.29
N GLU A 533 -25.67 -23.09 5.25
CA GLU A 533 -25.18 -24.46 5.24
C GLU A 533 -23.77 -24.54 5.86
N ASN A 534 -22.90 -23.59 5.51
CA ASN A 534 -21.51 -23.54 5.97
C ASN A 534 -21.19 -22.22 6.68
N ILE A 535 -20.39 -22.31 7.75
CA ILE A 535 -19.78 -21.17 8.43
C ILE A 535 -18.26 -21.39 8.41
N THR A 536 -17.54 -20.54 7.69
CA THR A 536 -16.07 -20.59 7.65
C THR A 536 -15.50 -19.36 8.35
N VAL A 537 -14.57 -19.58 9.27
CA VAL A 537 -13.88 -18.52 10.02
C VAL A 537 -12.38 -18.58 9.72
N TYR A 538 -11.87 -17.56 9.05
CA TYR A 538 -10.44 -17.36 8.82
C TYR A 538 -9.83 -16.55 9.96
N ARG A 539 -8.99 -17.17 10.79
CA ARG A 539 -8.34 -16.50 11.93
C ARG A 539 -7.09 -15.74 11.52
N GLY A 540 -6.91 -14.54 12.09
CA GLY A 540 -5.70 -13.73 11.93
C GLY A 540 -4.49 -14.28 12.69
N ASP A 541 -3.34 -13.65 12.50
CA ASP A 541 -2.08 -14.01 13.18
C ASP A 541 -2.12 -13.77 14.71
N GLN A 542 -3.00 -12.88 15.17
CA GLN A 542 -3.19 -12.53 16.57
C GLN A 542 -3.94 -13.60 17.38
N ILE A 543 -4.58 -14.56 16.72
CA ILE A 543 -5.38 -15.61 17.37
C ILE A 543 -4.57 -16.90 17.41
N ASP A 544 -4.20 -17.37 18.60
CA ASP A 544 -3.48 -18.63 18.76
C ASP A 544 -4.35 -19.88 18.57
N ASP A 545 -3.71 -21.04 18.42
CA ASP A 545 -4.41 -22.31 18.21
C ASP A 545 -5.30 -22.71 19.40
N ALA A 546 -4.91 -22.36 20.63
CA ALA A 546 -5.71 -22.67 21.81
C ALA A 546 -7.04 -21.92 21.79
N THR A 547 -6.99 -20.63 21.43
CA THR A 547 -8.15 -19.75 21.26
C THR A 547 -9.02 -20.21 20.10
N ALA A 548 -8.41 -20.59 18.96
CA ALA A 548 -9.12 -21.12 17.81
C ALA A 548 -9.89 -22.42 18.13
N ASN A 549 -9.24 -23.37 18.79
CA ASN A 549 -9.87 -24.63 19.21
C ASN A 549 -11.01 -24.40 20.22
N ALA A 550 -10.86 -23.44 21.13
CA ALA A 550 -11.92 -23.07 22.06
C ALA A 550 -13.11 -22.42 21.33
N LEU A 551 -12.84 -21.57 20.34
CA LEU A 551 -13.87 -20.96 19.50
C LEU A 551 -14.63 -22.00 18.67
N GLU A 552 -13.95 -22.98 18.09
CA GLU A 552 -14.58 -24.07 17.32
C GLU A 552 -15.59 -24.84 18.17
N GLN A 553 -15.25 -25.15 19.42
CA GLN A 553 -16.17 -25.83 20.35
C GLN A 553 -17.40 -24.98 20.67
N GLN A 554 -17.21 -23.66 20.85
CA GLN A 554 -18.32 -22.73 21.12
C GLN A 554 -19.24 -22.58 19.90
N LEU A 555 -18.66 -22.44 18.71
CA LEU A 555 -19.42 -22.36 17.46
C LEU A 555 -20.21 -23.64 17.22
N THR A 556 -19.60 -24.81 17.40
CA THR A 556 -20.28 -26.11 17.22
C THR A 556 -21.43 -26.30 18.20
N ALA A 557 -21.32 -25.76 19.41
CA ALA A 557 -22.40 -25.79 20.39
C ALA A 557 -23.54 -24.82 20.03
N ALA A 558 -23.22 -23.66 19.45
CA ALA A 558 -24.20 -22.62 19.09
C ALA A 558 -24.92 -22.91 17.76
N TYR A 559 -24.22 -23.51 16.80
CA TYR A 559 -24.67 -23.80 15.43
C TYR A 559 -24.52 -25.30 15.11
N PRO A 560 -25.26 -26.20 15.79
CA PRO A 560 -25.05 -27.65 15.70
C PRO A 560 -25.49 -28.27 14.36
N ASP A 561 -26.31 -27.56 13.59
CA ASP A 561 -26.83 -28.00 12.30
C ASP A 561 -25.97 -27.52 11.12
N GLN A 562 -25.03 -26.60 11.35
CA GLN A 562 -24.14 -26.00 10.36
C GLN A 562 -22.81 -26.75 10.27
N ARG A 563 -22.18 -26.74 9.09
CA ARG A 563 -20.78 -27.15 8.96
C ARG A 563 -19.87 -25.99 9.31
N ILE A 564 -19.06 -26.16 10.35
CA ILE A 564 -18.14 -25.13 10.82
C ILE A 564 -16.71 -25.50 10.44
N GLU A 565 -15.97 -24.55 9.88
CA GLU A 565 -14.54 -24.67 9.60
C GLU A 565 -13.79 -23.45 10.14
N ILE A 566 -12.72 -23.67 10.89
CA ILE A 566 -11.79 -22.60 11.29
C ILE A 566 -10.47 -22.83 10.57
N ILE A 567 -10.09 -21.86 9.74
CA ILE A 567 -8.90 -21.92 8.89
C ILE A 567 -7.91 -20.84 9.35
N TYR A 568 -6.62 -21.17 9.39
CA TYR A 568 -5.59 -20.15 9.59
C TYR A 568 -5.52 -19.25 8.35
N GLY A 569 -5.84 -17.97 8.51
CA GLY A 569 -5.69 -16.97 7.45
C GLY A 569 -4.40 -16.17 7.56
N GLY A 570 -3.92 -15.90 8.79
CA GLY A 570 -2.67 -15.19 9.04
C GLY A 570 -2.70 -13.72 8.65
N GLN A 571 -3.89 -13.14 8.47
CA GLN A 571 -4.04 -11.72 8.23
C GLN A 571 -3.66 -10.90 9.49
N PRO A 572 -2.96 -9.76 9.35
CA PRO A 572 -2.46 -9.00 10.51
C PRO A 572 -3.48 -8.02 11.11
N HIS A 573 -4.48 -7.59 10.32
CA HIS A 573 -5.44 -6.55 10.74
C HIS A 573 -6.71 -7.14 11.35
N TYR A 574 -7.33 -8.09 10.65
CA TYR A 574 -8.60 -8.69 11.08
C TYR A 574 -8.35 -9.89 11.97
N HIS A 575 -8.98 -9.90 13.15
CA HIS A 575 -8.93 -11.05 14.04
C HIS A 575 -9.66 -12.25 13.42
N PHE A 576 -10.80 -11.97 12.79
CA PHE A 576 -11.60 -12.95 12.08
C PHE A 576 -12.11 -12.36 10.77
N ILE A 577 -12.04 -13.16 9.71
CA ILE A 577 -12.83 -12.97 8.48
C ILE A 577 -13.79 -14.16 8.42
N ILE A 578 -15.06 -13.90 8.16
CA ILE A 578 -16.15 -14.87 8.29
C ILE A 578 -16.87 -14.95 6.95
N SER A 579 -17.24 -16.16 6.55
CA SER A 579 -18.16 -16.39 5.45
C SER A 579 -19.30 -17.30 5.87
N THR A 580 -20.50 -16.94 5.42
CA THR A 580 -21.68 -17.81 5.51
C THR A 580 -22.27 -17.99 4.12
N GLU A 581 -22.60 -19.25 3.80
CA GLU A 581 -23.02 -19.71 2.48
C GLU A 581 -24.27 -20.58 2.56
#